data_AF-A0A1Z8UTW4-F1
#
_entry.id   AF-A0A1Z8UTW4-F1
#
_cell.length_a   1.000
_cell.length_b   1.000
_cell.length_c   1.000
_cell.angle_alpha   90.00
_cell.angle_beta   90.00
_cell.angle_gamma   90.00
#
_symmetry.space_group_name_H-M   'P 1'
#
loop_
_entity.id
_entity.type
_entity.pdbx_description
1 polymer ?
#
loop_
_entity_poly.entity_id
_entity_poly.type
_entity_poly.pdbx_seq_one_letter_code
_entity_poly.pdbx_strand_id
1 'polypeptide(L)'
;MNFLKKIILLNYHISQIFFWKEFKYIVNEFFSNIEKTNNLRKFLKKNIKFEKKKSNVSFSFKNTFLFSSNLGLFIINESQIQKIFAGDVHGVSICKDVVFFSVFTGIHSSIIKAKLIRNKLSFELREKERILSFETLYGNERIHGLSFDKETGNLCFANTQRNSICYVDINKKKIVNEIFIMKDKTGLSISSDHNHVNSVNCINNFVLFTCHSGSVGIKKRGASLVGFTDKKKIFFFKITNRGVHDINLISNDLYICDSFGNYKTYTGRLLRNGKPYMENLLRRFSSNYMLRGLGISGNEFLIGCSNINPDRSLRKKKSGGLIFMCEKNIFFKKLQSSQINEIKCVNDIDVRVGKANLLKIFEKSFGKCIYQQEIEKNFISKKINLI
;
A
#
# COMPACT_ATOMS: atom_id res chain seq x y z
N MET A 1 46.28 -21.70 -2.13
CA MET A 1 45.16 -20.83 -1.68
C MET A 1 44.87 -19.61 -2.58
N ASN A 2 45.83 -19.05 -3.32
CA ASN A 2 45.60 -17.84 -4.15
C ASN A 2 44.87 -18.05 -5.49
N PHE A 3 44.90 -19.25 -6.05
CA PHE A 3 44.27 -19.55 -7.35
C PHE A 3 42.74 -19.66 -7.25
N LEU A 4 42.22 -20.34 -6.22
CA LEU A 4 40.78 -20.51 -5.99
C LEU A 4 40.07 -19.17 -5.72
N LYS A 5 40.72 -18.26 -4.97
CA LYS A 5 40.20 -16.89 -4.75
C LYS A 5 40.11 -16.09 -6.05
N LYS A 6 41.07 -16.24 -6.97
CA LYS A 6 41.04 -15.58 -8.29
C LYS A 6 39.93 -16.13 -9.18
N ILE A 7 39.68 -17.44 -9.16
CA ILE A 7 38.57 -18.06 -9.91
C ILE A 7 37.21 -17.60 -9.36
N ILE A 8 37.05 -17.52 -8.04
CA ILE A 8 35.81 -17.02 -7.42
C ILE A 8 35.56 -15.55 -7.78
N LEU A 9 36.60 -14.70 -7.73
CA LEU A 9 36.47 -13.30 -8.16
C LEU A 9 36.18 -13.17 -9.66
N LEU A 10 36.81 -13.99 -10.51
CA LEU A 10 36.59 -13.97 -11.95
C LEU A 10 35.17 -14.42 -12.31
N ASN A 11 34.66 -15.49 -11.68
CA ASN A 11 33.28 -15.93 -11.86
C ASN A 11 32.27 -14.92 -11.31
N TYR A 12 32.60 -14.22 -10.23
CA TYR A 12 31.80 -13.11 -9.71
C TYR A 12 31.76 -11.91 -10.68
N HIS A 13 32.89 -11.57 -11.32
CA HIS A 13 32.92 -10.49 -12.32
C HIS A 13 32.26 -10.88 -13.63
N ILE A 14 32.40 -12.13 -14.09
CA ILE A 14 31.71 -12.65 -15.27
C ILE A 14 30.20 -12.70 -15.02
N SER A 15 29.75 -13.16 -13.84
CA SER A 15 28.33 -13.14 -13.49
C SER A 15 27.79 -11.71 -13.34
N GLN A 16 28.57 -10.75 -12.85
CA GLN A 16 28.22 -9.33 -12.86
C GLN A 16 28.10 -8.77 -14.28
N ILE A 17 28.99 -9.13 -15.21
CA ILE A 17 28.92 -8.65 -16.60
C ILE A 17 27.72 -9.26 -17.35
N PHE A 18 27.43 -10.54 -17.16
CA PHE A 18 26.21 -11.17 -17.66
C PHE A 18 24.98 -10.58 -17.00
N PHE A 19 25.01 -10.34 -15.69
CA PHE A 19 23.95 -9.68 -14.95
C PHE A 19 23.69 -8.28 -15.49
N TRP A 20 24.71 -7.46 -15.77
CA TRP A 20 24.51 -6.11 -16.33
C TRP A 20 24.03 -6.12 -17.80
N LYS A 21 24.45 -7.09 -18.61
CA LYS A 21 23.93 -7.29 -19.97
C LYS A 21 22.48 -7.77 -19.95
N GLU A 22 22.15 -8.72 -19.08
CA GLU A 22 20.78 -9.14 -18.80
C GLU A 22 19.98 -8.04 -18.12
N PHE A 23 20.56 -7.14 -17.33
CA PHE A 23 19.82 -6.10 -16.61
C PHE A 23 19.45 -4.95 -17.53
N LYS A 24 20.32 -4.58 -18.48
CA LYS A 24 19.95 -3.65 -19.56
C LYS A 24 18.91 -4.30 -20.48
N TYR A 25 19.00 -5.61 -20.69
CA TYR A 25 17.98 -6.39 -21.40
C TYR A 25 16.68 -6.43 -20.61
N ILE A 26 16.66 -6.76 -19.32
CA ILE A 26 15.50 -6.85 -18.42
C ILE A 26 14.90 -5.49 -18.15
N VAL A 27 15.64 -4.38 -18.12
CA VAL A 27 15.03 -3.04 -18.03
C VAL A 27 14.33 -2.72 -19.36
N ASN A 28 14.98 -3.00 -20.49
CA ASN A 28 14.36 -2.86 -21.82
C ASN A 28 13.28 -3.92 -22.07
N GLU A 29 13.28 -5.06 -21.41
CA GLU A 29 12.31 -6.14 -21.51
C GLU A 29 11.19 -5.95 -20.48
N PHE A 30 11.45 -5.33 -19.34
CA PHE A 30 10.46 -4.86 -18.38
C PHE A 30 9.68 -3.71 -19.01
N PHE A 31 10.36 -2.70 -19.56
CA PHE A 31 9.72 -1.64 -20.32
C PHE A 31 9.14 -2.15 -21.65
N SER A 32 9.76 -3.09 -22.38
CA SER A 32 9.17 -3.63 -23.62
C SER A 32 8.10 -4.68 -23.38
N ASN A 33 8.04 -5.38 -22.24
CA ASN A 33 6.89 -6.20 -21.85
C ASN A 33 5.75 -5.30 -21.32
N ILE A 34 6.08 -4.16 -20.69
CA ILE A 34 5.13 -3.07 -20.42
C ILE A 34 4.65 -2.39 -21.73
N GLU A 35 5.49 -2.30 -22.77
CA GLU A 35 5.11 -1.76 -24.08
C GLU A 35 4.45 -2.79 -25.00
N LYS A 36 4.75 -4.08 -24.87
CA LYS A 36 3.95 -5.16 -25.47
C LYS A 36 2.57 -5.20 -24.82
N THR A 37 2.45 -4.83 -23.54
CA THR A 37 1.15 -4.49 -22.94
C THR A 37 0.59 -3.11 -23.38
N ASN A 38 1.33 -2.27 -24.11
CA ASN A 38 0.76 -1.14 -24.87
C ASN A 38 0.09 -1.60 -26.19
N ASN A 39 0.37 -2.76 -26.76
CA ASN A 39 -0.55 -3.37 -27.73
C ASN A 39 -1.87 -3.77 -27.06
N LEU A 40 -1.82 -4.13 -25.77
CA LEU A 40 -3.01 -4.16 -24.91
C LEU A 40 -3.61 -2.76 -24.69
N ARG A 41 -2.92 -1.61 -24.85
CA ARG A 41 -3.58 -0.28 -24.87
C ARG A 41 -4.47 -0.09 -26.10
N LYS A 42 -4.14 -0.62 -27.28
CA LYS A 42 -5.10 -0.65 -28.41
C LYS A 42 -6.30 -1.54 -28.10
N PHE A 43 -6.08 -2.65 -27.39
CA PHE A 43 -7.16 -3.54 -26.91
C PHE A 43 -8.00 -2.93 -25.77
N LEU A 44 -7.38 -2.20 -24.83
CA LEU A 44 -8.01 -1.56 -23.67
C LEU A 44 -8.70 -0.23 -24.04
N LYS A 45 -8.17 0.52 -25.02
CA LYS A 45 -8.90 1.65 -25.64
C LYS A 45 -10.18 1.17 -26.33
N LYS A 46 -10.20 -0.06 -26.87
CA LYS A 46 -11.39 -0.68 -27.48
C LYS A 46 -12.33 -1.37 -26.49
N ASN A 47 -11.84 -1.87 -25.34
CA ASN A 47 -12.63 -2.77 -24.48
C ASN A 47 -12.90 -2.32 -23.03
N ILE A 48 -12.51 -1.11 -22.61
CA ILE A 48 -13.18 -0.49 -21.45
C ILE A 48 -14.44 0.20 -21.97
N LYS A 49 -15.42 -0.59 -22.45
CA LYS A 49 -16.80 -0.12 -22.50
C LYS A 49 -17.24 0.05 -21.05
N PHE A 50 -17.14 1.28 -20.57
CA PHE A 50 -17.87 1.70 -19.38
C PHE A 50 -19.32 1.27 -19.61
N GLU A 51 -19.88 0.40 -18.76
CA GLU A 51 -21.32 0.22 -18.73
C GLU A 51 -21.91 1.60 -18.43
N LYS A 52 -22.37 2.27 -19.49
CA LYS A 52 -23.24 3.45 -19.43
C LYS A 52 -24.62 2.99 -18.94
N LYS A 53 -24.71 2.33 -17.78
CA LYS A 53 -25.90 2.53 -16.96
C LYS A 53 -25.73 3.93 -16.40
N LYS A 54 -26.32 4.90 -17.08
CA LYS A 54 -26.48 6.29 -16.65
C LYS A 54 -27.01 6.26 -15.21
N SER A 55 -26.13 6.34 -14.23
CA SER A 55 -26.49 7.00 -12.98
C SER A 55 -26.49 8.47 -13.35
N ASN A 56 -27.67 9.09 -13.39
CA ASN A 56 -27.86 10.51 -13.72
C ASN A 56 -27.28 11.46 -12.66
N VAL A 57 -26.31 11.01 -11.86
CA VAL A 57 -25.70 11.84 -10.82
C VAL A 57 -24.22 11.96 -11.10
N SER A 58 -23.81 13.14 -11.57
CA SER A 58 -22.42 13.57 -11.57
C SER A 58 -21.99 13.75 -10.12
N PHE A 59 -20.89 13.11 -9.73
CA PHE A 59 -20.28 13.32 -8.42
C PHE A 59 -18.97 14.08 -8.61
N SER A 60 -18.96 15.38 -8.35
CA SER A 60 -17.73 16.17 -8.45
C SER A 60 -16.90 16.01 -7.18
N PHE A 61 -15.65 15.57 -7.34
CA PHE A 61 -14.63 15.78 -6.31
C PHE A 61 -14.02 17.18 -6.47
N LYS A 62 -13.82 17.87 -5.35
CA LYS A 62 -12.94 19.05 -5.30
C LYS A 62 -11.48 18.63 -5.33
N ASN A 63 -11.15 17.50 -4.70
CA ASN A 63 -9.79 17.00 -4.60
C ASN A 63 -9.45 15.95 -5.65
N THR A 64 -8.17 15.86 -5.98
CA THR A 64 -7.64 14.80 -6.85
C THR A 64 -7.13 13.63 -5.99
N PHE A 65 -7.49 12.41 -6.35
CA PHE A 65 -6.98 11.21 -5.67
C PHE A 65 -6.24 10.30 -6.64
N LEU A 66 -5.21 9.64 -6.15
CA LEU A 66 -4.54 8.52 -6.80
C LEU A 66 -4.97 7.23 -6.14
N PHE A 67 -5.16 6.17 -6.93
CA PHE A 67 -5.39 4.84 -6.39
C PHE A 67 -4.69 3.75 -7.18
N SER A 68 -4.20 2.76 -6.45
CA SER A 68 -3.57 1.56 -6.99
C SER A 68 -4.55 0.40 -7.05
N SER A 69 -4.36 -0.47 -8.03
CA SER A 69 -5.11 -1.71 -8.17
C SER A 69 -4.30 -2.77 -8.90
N ASN A 70 -4.85 -3.97 -8.97
CA ASN A 70 -4.30 -5.05 -9.77
C ASN A 70 -4.30 -4.81 -11.30
N LEU A 71 -4.91 -3.72 -11.79
CA LEU A 71 -4.95 -3.36 -13.22
C LEU A 71 -4.16 -2.09 -13.57
N GLY A 72 -3.60 -1.41 -12.58
CA GLY A 72 -2.79 -0.24 -12.80
C GLY A 72 -2.87 0.80 -11.69
N LEU A 73 -2.26 1.94 -11.99
CA LEU A 73 -2.42 3.17 -11.23
C LEU A 73 -3.42 4.09 -11.94
N PHE A 74 -4.31 4.67 -11.16
CA PHE A 74 -5.38 5.52 -11.63
C PHE A 74 -5.37 6.84 -10.88
N ILE A 75 -5.86 7.88 -11.55
CA ILE A 75 -6.15 9.17 -10.98
C ILE A 75 -7.63 9.46 -11.14
N ILE A 76 -8.22 10.12 -10.14
CA ILE A 76 -9.58 10.63 -10.20
C ILE A 76 -9.58 12.12 -9.90
N ASN A 77 -10.17 12.90 -10.81
CA ASN A 77 -10.35 14.34 -10.68
C ASN A 77 -11.72 14.74 -11.25
N GLU A 78 -12.48 15.59 -10.56
CA GLU A 78 -13.75 16.15 -11.08
C GLU A 78 -14.71 15.09 -11.68
N SER A 79 -14.80 13.90 -11.06
CA SER A 79 -15.54 12.69 -11.53
C SER A 79 -14.89 11.85 -12.65
N GLN A 80 -13.80 12.30 -13.26
CA GLN A 80 -13.10 11.55 -14.31
C GLN A 80 -12.09 10.59 -13.70
N ILE A 81 -12.20 9.30 -14.06
CA ILE A 81 -11.23 8.27 -13.69
C ILE A 81 -10.35 8.00 -14.89
N GLN A 82 -9.04 8.21 -14.74
CA GLN A 82 -8.06 7.95 -15.79
C GLN A 82 -7.03 6.94 -15.30
N LYS A 83 -6.76 5.92 -16.12
CA LYS A 83 -5.61 5.02 -15.92
C LYS A 83 -4.33 5.72 -16.41
N ILE A 84 -3.36 5.90 -15.53
CA ILE A 84 -2.08 6.56 -15.84
C ILE A 84 -0.89 5.58 -15.90
N PHE A 85 -1.05 4.37 -15.36
CA PHE A 85 -0.11 3.26 -15.48
C PHE A 85 -0.86 1.92 -15.57
N ALA A 86 -0.33 0.94 -16.31
CA ALA A 86 -0.89 -0.40 -16.40
C ALA A 86 0.07 -1.42 -15.75
N GLY A 87 -0.45 -2.26 -14.85
CA GLY A 87 0.32 -3.27 -14.10
C GLY A 87 -0.35 -3.63 -12.77
N ASP A 88 0.10 -4.67 -12.07
CA ASP A 88 -0.38 -4.97 -10.71
C ASP A 88 0.32 -4.00 -9.73
N VAL A 89 -0.41 -2.96 -9.29
CA VAL A 89 0.13 -1.91 -8.42
C VAL A 89 -0.42 -2.09 -7.01
N HIS A 90 0.45 -2.29 -6.01
CA HIS A 90 0.02 -2.54 -4.63
C HIS A 90 0.03 -1.27 -3.78
N GLY A 91 1.17 -0.58 -3.71
CA GLY A 91 1.31 0.65 -2.95
C GLY A 91 1.35 1.88 -3.85
N VAL A 92 0.91 3.03 -3.33
CA VAL A 92 1.09 4.34 -3.95
C VAL A 92 1.33 5.42 -2.89
N SER A 93 2.27 6.32 -3.17
CA SER A 93 2.49 7.56 -2.44
C SER A 93 2.77 8.70 -3.41
N ILE A 94 2.61 9.93 -2.94
CA ILE A 94 2.87 11.14 -3.73
C ILE A 94 3.50 12.22 -2.85
N CYS A 95 4.47 12.94 -3.39
CA CYS A 95 5.03 14.14 -2.81
C CYS A 95 5.13 15.19 -3.92
N LYS A 96 4.33 16.27 -3.80
CA LYS A 96 4.17 17.28 -4.86
C LYS A 96 3.74 16.61 -6.18
N ASP A 97 4.53 16.74 -7.22
CA ASP A 97 4.33 16.15 -8.55
C ASP A 97 5.08 14.82 -8.73
N VAL A 98 5.71 14.26 -7.68
CA VAL A 98 6.42 12.99 -7.76
C VAL A 98 5.58 11.86 -7.17
N VAL A 99 5.26 10.87 -7.99
CA VAL A 99 4.51 9.68 -7.60
C VAL A 99 5.46 8.51 -7.40
N PHE A 100 5.32 7.84 -6.27
CA PHE A 100 5.98 6.59 -5.96
C PHE A 100 4.92 5.48 -5.96
N PHE A 101 5.18 4.37 -6.65
CA PHE A 101 4.24 3.26 -6.68
C PHE A 101 4.97 1.93 -6.77
N SER A 102 4.41 0.90 -6.12
CA SER A 102 4.98 -0.44 -6.16
C SER A 102 4.33 -1.25 -7.27
N VAL A 103 5.14 -1.97 -8.05
CA VAL A 103 4.70 -2.83 -9.14
C VAL A 103 5.07 -4.27 -8.81
N PHE A 104 4.14 -5.19 -9.00
CA PHE A 104 4.36 -6.62 -8.88
C PHE A 104 4.24 -7.31 -10.25
N THR A 105 5.25 -8.10 -10.62
CA THR A 105 5.28 -8.82 -11.91
C THR A 105 5.18 -10.35 -11.77
N GLY A 106 4.97 -10.85 -10.54
CA GLY A 106 5.05 -12.29 -10.25
C GLY A 106 6.41 -12.70 -9.70
N ILE A 107 7.48 -12.26 -10.37
CA ILE A 107 8.88 -12.55 -9.99
C ILE A 107 9.56 -11.39 -9.28
N HIS A 108 9.09 -10.15 -9.49
CA HIS A 108 9.65 -8.97 -8.86
C HIS A 108 8.60 -8.13 -8.16
N SER A 109 9.02 -7.49 -7.07
CA SER A 109 8.32 -6.39 -6.43
C SER A 109 9.23 -5.17 -6.42
N SER A 110 8.85 -4.14 -7.17
CA SER A 110 9.69 -2.97 -7.42
C SER A 110 9.00 -1.68 -7.02
N ILE A 111 9.78 -0.66 -6.65
CA ILE A 111 9.32 0.71 -6.45
C ILE A 111 9.71 1.53 -7.66
N ILE A 112 8.72 2.19 -8.27
CA ILE A 112 8.90 3.12 -9.37
C ILE A 112 8.62 4.54 -8.86
N LYS A 113 9.53 5.46 -9.19
CA LYS A 113 9.37 6.90 -9.08
C LYS A 113 9.01 7.44 -10.46
N ALA A 114 8.07 8.38 -10.53
CA ALA A 114 7.71 9.05 -11.78
C ALA A 114 7.20 10.46 -11.50
N LYS A 115 7.37 11.36 -12.47
CA LYS A 115 6.80 12.71 -12.44
C LYS A 115 5.37 12.68 -12.99
N LEU A 116 4.41 13.19 -12.23
CA LEU A 116 3.02 13.36 -12.61
C LEU A 116 2.83 14.72 -13.27
N ILE A 117 2.46 14.71 -14.55
CA ILE A 117 2.21 15.92 -15.32
C ILE A 117 0.72 16.01 -15.60
N ARG A 118 0.13 17.17 -15.30
CA ARG A 118 -1.24 17.52 -15.69
C ARG A 118 -1.20 18.29 -17.01
N ASN A 119 -1.80 17.71 -18.03
CA ASN A 119 -2.14 18.37 -19.28
C ASN A 119 -3.60 18.87 -19.22
N LYS A 120 -4.03 19.68 -20.20
CA LYS A 120 -5.37 20.31 -20.20
C LYS A 120 -6.52 19.34 -19.89
N LEU A 121 -6.44 18.10 -20.39
CA LEU A 121 -7.52 17.09 -20.28
C LEU A 121 -7.05 15.73 -19.73
N SER A 122 -5.81 15.61 -19.29
CA SER A 122 -5.26 14.31 -18.89
C SER A 122 -4.08 14.43 -17.94
N PHE A 123 -3.80 13.34 -17.26
CA PHE A 123 -2.60 13.15 -16.45
C PHE A 123 -1.68 12.13 -17.11
N GLU A 124 -0.37 12.30 -16.94
CA GLU A 124 0.61 11.33 -17.42
C GLU A 124 1.77 11.18 -16.44
N LEU A 125 2.38 10.00 -16.46
CA LEU A 125 3.62 9.74 -15.74
C LEU A 125 4.80 9.83 -16.71
N ARG A 126 5.76 10.72 -16.43
CA ARG A 126 7.02 10.88 -17.14
C ARG A 126 8.21 10.53 -16.24
N GLU A 127 9.40 10.48 -16.84
CA GLU A 127 10.67 10.31 -16.09
C GLU A 127 10.63 9.12 -15.14
N LYS A 128 10.18 7.95 -15.64
CA LYS A 128 10.00 6.77 -14.81
C LYS A 128 11.35 6.17 -14.46
N GLU A 129 11.58 5.99 -13.18
CA GLU A 129 12.82 5.48 -12.63
C GLU A 129 12.52 4.38 -11.61
N ARG A 130 13.19 3.22 -11.75
CA ARG A 130 13.14 2.17 -10.73
C ARG A 130 14.08 2.54 -9.58
N ILE A 131 13.53 2.63 -8.37
CA ILE A 131 14.27 2.98 -7.16
C ILE A 131 14.81 1.73 -6.46
N LEU A 132 13.99 0.69 -6.37
CA LEU A 132 14.33 -0.54 -5.68
C LEU A 132 13.60 -1.71 -6.33
N SER A 133 14.18 -2.90 -6.28
CA SER A 133 13.55 -4.13 -6.74
C SER A 133 13.97 -5.29 -5.88
N PHE A 134 13.04 -6.19 -5.59
CA PHE A 134 13.31 -7.48 -4.98
C PHE A 134 12.87 -8.59 -5.93
N GLU A 135 13.59 -9.71 -5.89
CA GLU A 135 13.14 -10.96 -6.48
C GLU A 135 12.28 -11.71 -5.45
N THR A 136 11.04 -12.00 -5.82
CA THR A 136 10.04 -12.57 -4.91
C THR A 136 9.94 -14.09 -4.98
N LEU A 137 10.67 -14.73 -5.91
CA LEU A 137 10.64 -16.18 -6.08
C LEU A 137 11.40 -16.91 -4.96
N TYR A 138 12.53 -16.32 -4.54
CA TYR A 138 13.44 -16.90 -3.53
C TYR A 138 13.50 -16.07 -2.24
N GLY A 139 12.80 -14.94 -2.22
CA GLY A 139 12.81 -13.97 -1.15
C GLY A 139 11.45 -13.82 -0.46
N ASN A 140 11.46 -13.28 0.76
CA ASN A 140 10.24 -12.94 1.51
C ASN A 140 9.89 -11.46 1.35
N GLU A 141 10.24 -10.85 0.21
CA GLU A 141 10.03 -9.44 -0.05
C GLU A 141 8.76 -9.21 -0.87
N ARG A 142 7.82 -8.45 -0.31
CA ARG A 142 6.66 -7.99 -1.07
C ARG A 142 6.23 -6.61 -0.63
N ILE A 143 6.31 -5.66 -1.56
CA ILE A 143 6.08 -4.25 -1.29
C ILE A 143 4.58 -3.94 -1.39
N HIS A 144 3.95 -3.70 -0.24
CA HIS A 144 2.63 -3.07 -0.11
C HIS A 144 2.80 -1.72 0.58
N GLY A 145 1.71 -0.98 0.73
CA GLY A 145 1.58 0.27 1.50
C GLY A 145 2.76 1.22 1.31
N LEU A 146 2.60 2.27 0.53
CA LEU A 146 3.68 3.25 0.33
C LEU A 146 3.35 4.58 1.00
N SER A 147 4.34 5.15 1.67
CA SER A 147 4.22 6.48 2.26
C SER A 147 5.53 7.24 2.20
N PHE A 148 5.49 8.47 1.69
CA PHE A 148 6.63 9.38 1.68
C PHE A 148 6.75 10.06 3.04
N ASP A 149 7.89 9.91 3.69
CA ASP A 149 8.21 10.57 4.94
C ASP A 149 8.76 11.97 4.63
N LYS A 150 7.90 13.00 4.79
CA LYS A 150 8.25 14.39 4.52
C LYS A 150 9.38 14.91 5.42
N GLU A 151 9.52 14.39 6.63
CA GLU A 151 10.54 14.83 7.59
C GLU A 151 11.93 14.35 7.21
N THR A 152 12.03 13.12 6.67
CA THR A 152 13.33 12.53 6.33
C THR A 152 13.63 12.50 4.84
N GLY A 153 12.65 12.79 3.98
CA GLY A 153 12.75 12.66 2.53
C GLY A 153 12.87 11.21 2.04
N ASN A 154 12.64 10.23 2.92
CA ASN A 154 12.70 8.81 2.58
C ASN A 154 11.32 8.26 2.18
N LEU A 155 11.34 7.14 1.46
CA LEU A 155 10.12 6.38 1.17
C LEU A 155 9.99 5.24 2.17
N CYS A 156 8.87 5.17 2.86
CA CYS A 156 8.50 4.10 3.77
C CYS A 156 7.59 3.10 3.05
N PHE A 157 7.83 1.80 3.24
CA PHE A 157 6.95 0.76 2.71
C PHE A 157 6.72 -0.40 3.67
N ALA A 158 5.56 -1.05 3.52
CA ALA A 158 5.26 -2.30 4.20
C ALA A 158 5.90 -3.47 3.44
N ASN A 159 6.88 -4.13 4.05
CA ASN A 159 7.40 -5.40 3.53
C ASN A 159 6.58 -6.53 4.11
N THR A 160 5.50 -6.83 3.43
CA THR A 160 4.40 -7.63 3.94
C THR A 160 4.81 -9.04 4.34
N GLN A 161 5.63 -9.69 3.50
CA GLN A 161 6.06 -11.08 3.74
C GLN A 161 7.19 -11.21 4.77
N ARG A 162 7.85 -10.10 5.14
CA ARG A 162 8.89 -10.04 6.16
C ARG A 162 8.44 -9.46 7.50
N ASN A 163 7.15 -9.10 7.63
CA ASN A 163 6.61 -8.35 8.77
C ASN A 163 7.50 -7.15 9.17
N SER A 164 7.94 -6.37 8.19
CA SER A 164 8.82 -5.24 8.46
C SER A 164 8.35 -3.97 7.77
N ILE A 165 8.79 -2.85 8.32
CA ILE A 165 8.62 -1.51 7.76
C ILE A 165 10.00 -1.07 7.29
N CYS A 166 10.14 -0.83 5.99
CA CYS A 166 11.41 -0.47 5.37
C CYS A 166 11.43 1.01 5.00
N TYR A 167 12.58 1.65 5.16
CA TYR A 167 12.85 3.02 4.71
C TYR A 167 13.89 2.98 3.59
N VAL A 168 13.56 3.64 2.50
CA VAL A 168 14.41 3.76 1.31
C VAL A 168 14.86 5.20 1.17
N ASP A 169 16.18 5.40 1.15
CA ASP A 169 16.77 6.64 0.69
C ASP A 169 16.65 6.68 -0.82
N ILE A 170 15.78 7.57 -1.31
CA ILE A 170 15.40 7.66 -2.72
C ILE A 170 16.59 8.05 -3.60
N ASN A 171 17.50 8.88 -3.07
CA ASN A 171 18.67 9.34 -3.80
C ASN A 171 19.74 8.25 -3.87
N LYS A 172 19.95 7.53 -2.76
CA LYS A 172 20.90 6.40 -2.69
C LYS A 172 20.33 5.08 -3.21
N LYS A 173 19.03 5.03 -3.53
CA LYS A 173 18.31 3.86 -4.05
C LYS A 173 18.52 2.60 -3.21
N LYS A 174 18.56 2.75 -1.89
CA LYS A 174 18.83 1.65 -0.96
C LYS A 174 18.00 1.74 0.29
N ILE A 175 17.76 0.58 0.89
CA ILE A 175 17.17 0.48 2.22
C ILE A 175 18.19 1.05 3.22
N VAL A 176 17.78 2.06 3.97
CA VAL A 176 18.60 2.68 5.03
C VAL A 176 18.17 2.23 6.42
N ASN A 177 16.95 1.70 6.55
CA ASN A 177 16.46 1.14 7.80
C ASN A 177 15.37 0.09 7.53
N GLU A 178 15.32 -0.96 8.35
CA GLU A 178 14.27 -1.97 8.35
C GLU A 178 13.85 -2.22 9.80
N ILE A 179 12.58 -1.96 10.10
CA ILE A 179 12.00 -2.16 11.43
C ILE A 179 11.16 -3.43 11.39
N PHE A 180 11.65 -4.49 12.01
CA PHE A 180 10.82 -5.67 12.29
C PHE A 180 9.84 -5.35 13.41
N ILE A 181 8.56 -5.50 13.10
CA ILE A 181 7.52 -5.01 14.01
C ILE A 181 7.23 -5.97 15.17
N MET A 182 7.76 -7.21 15.11
CA MET A 182 7.51 -8.24 16.12
C MET A 182 8.75 -9.05 16.42
N LYS A 183 8.82 -9.47 17.68
CA LYS A 183 9.81 -10.41 18.18
C LYS A 183 9.16 -11.69 18.70
N ASP A 184 9.88 -12.80 18.63
CA ASP A 184 9.48 -14.03 19.28
C ASP A 184 9.80 -14.00 20.79
N LYS A 185 9.54 -15.11 21.49
CA LYS A 185 9.79 -15.22 22.94
C LYS A 185 11.28 -15.13 23.33
N THR A 186 12.19 -15.33 22.38
CA THR A 186 13.64 -15.24 22.57
C THR A 186 14.15 -13.81 22.32
N GLY A 187 13.30 -12.92 21.82
CA GLY A 187 13.66 -11.54 21.46
C GLY A 187 14.15 -11.39 20.02
N LEU A 188 14.17 -12.47 19.23
CA LEU A 188 14.57 -12.44 17.82
C LEU A 188 13.43 -11.92 16.95
N SER A 189 13.78 -11.22 15.86
CA SER A 189 12.80 -10.65 14.93
C SER A 189 12.06 -11.73 14.14
N ILE A 190 10.73 -11.61 14.03
CA ILE A 190 9.91 -12.51 13.21
C ILE A 190 9.89 -11.98 11.77
N SER A 191 10.68 -12.62 10.88
CA SER A 191 10.88 -12.19 9.49
C SER A 191 10.10 -13.00 8.42
N SER A 192 9.06 -13.73 8.83
CA SER A 192 8.18 -14.52 7.96
C SER A 192 6.74 -14.00 8.03
N ASP A 193 5.90 -14.21 7.01
CA ASP A 193 4.52 -13.66 6.92
C ASP A 193 3.54 -14.20 7.97
N HIS A 194 3.70 -13.78 9.23
CA HIS A 194 2.87 -14.18 10.37
C HIS A 194 1.69 -13.23 10.57
N ASN A 195 1.89 -11.93 10.40
CA ASN A 195 0.89 -10.92 10.72
C ASN A 195 0.63 -9.91 9.57
N HIS A 196 1.31 -10.09 8.44
CA HIS A 196 1.04 -9.45 7.15
C HIS A 196 0.77 -7.94 7.27
N VAL A 197 1.84 -7.15 7.26
CA VAL A 197 1.73 -5.69 7.30
C VAL A 197 1.13 -5.20 5.98
N ASN A 198 -0.06 -4.62 6.05
CA ASN A 198 -0.86 -4.23 4.87
C ASN A 198 -0.55 -2.81 4.41
N SER A 199 -0.56 -1.86 5.35
CA SER A 199 -0.40 -0.44 5.06
C SER A 199 0.58 0.21 6.03
N VAL A 200 1.22 1.26 5.54
CA VAL A 200 1.99 2.21 6.33
C VAL A 200 1.58 3.63 5.95
N ASN A 201 1.58 4.53 6.92
CA ASN A 201 1.31 5.93 6.71
C ASN A 201 2.22 6.79 7.60
N CYS A 202 3.13 7.53 6.97
CA CYS A 202 4.05 8.45 7.62
C CYS A 202 3.35 9.75 7.98
N ILE A 203 3.40 10.13 9.25
CA ILE A 203 2.79 11.36 9.77
C ILE A 203 3.77 11.99 10.76
N ASN A 204 4.37 13.12 10.38
CA ASN A 204 5.51 13.71 11.07
C ASN A 204 6.61 12.66 11.31
N ASN A 205 7.07 12.50 12.55
CA ASN A 205 8.07 11.52 12.96
C ASN A 205 7.52 10.11 13.28
N PHE A 206 6.26 9.84 12.95
CA PHE A 206 5.61 8.56 13.23
C PHE A 206 5.28 7.81 11.94
N VAL A 207 5.20 6.48 12.05
CA VAL A 207 4.58 5.62 11.03
C VAL A 207 3.42 4.90 11.67
N LEU A 208 2.22 5.13 11.15
CA LEU A 208 1.05 4.32 11.44
C LEU A 208 1.08 3.08 10.56
N PHE A 209 0.63 1.94 11.07
CA PHE A 209 0.59 0.71 10.29
C PHE A 209 -0.55 -0.22 10.70
N THR A 210 -0.88 -1.14 9.80
CA THR A 210 -1.92 -2.16 9.99
C THR A 210 -1.37 -3.55 9.75
N CYS A 211 -1.81 -4.52 10.55
CA CYS A 211 -1.51 -5.94 10.40
C CYS A 211 -2.81 -6.71 10.14
N HIS A 212 -2.86 -7.46 9.04
CA HIS A 212 -4.04 -8.21 8.63
C HIS A 212 -4.46 -9.26 9.68
N SER A 213 -3.49 -9.87 10.35
CA SER A 213 -3.69 -10.78 11.47
C SER A 213 -2.85 -10.34 12.67
N GLY A 214 -3.38 -10.62 13.86
CA GLY A 214 -2.78 -10.36 15.15
C GLY A 214 -2.85 -11.62 15.99
N SER A 215 -1.99 -12.59 15.67
CA SER A 215 -1.85 -13.82 16.45
C SER A 215 -1.05 -13.54 17.72
N VAL A 216 -1.63 -12.85 18.71
CA VAL A 216 -0.99 -12.65 20.02
C VAL A 216 -1.59 -13.66 21.01
N GLY A 217 -0.85 -14.75 21.30
CA GLY A 217 -1.17 -15.73 22.35
C GLY A 217 -1.88 -17.03 21.92
N ILE A 218 -2.10 -17.92 22.91
CA ILE A 218 -2.51 -19.34 22.73
C ILE A 218 -3.98 -19.49 22.29
N LYS A 219 -4.85 -18.50 22.53
CA LYS A 219 -6.27 -18.54 22.11
C LYS A 219 -6.43 -18.00 20.69
N LYS A 220 -6.17 -18.89 19.72
CA LYS A 220 -6.40 -18.74 18.28
C LYS A 220 -7.83 -18.23 17.98
N ARG A 221 -7.97 -16.98 17.50
CA ARG A 221 -8.84 -16.56 16.37
C ARG A 221 -8.92 -15.01 16.25
N GLY A 222 -8.38 -14.49 15.15
CA GLY A 222 -9.11 -13.50 14.32
C GLY A 222 -8.97 -12.00 14.59
N ALA A 223 -8.09 -11.52 15.45
CA ALA A 223 -7.90 -10.07 15.59
C ALA A 223 -6.94 -9.52 14.52
N SER A 224 -7.13 -8.26 14.11
CA SER A 224 -6.10 -7.45 13.46
C SER A 224 -5.33 -6.65 14.51
N LEU A 225 -4.14 -6.19 14.14
CA LEU A 225 -3.43 -5.19 14.92
C LEU A 225 -3.35 -3.89 14.15
N VAL A 226 -3.40 -2.81 14.90
CA VAL A 226 -3.00 -1.48 14.43
C VAL A 226 -1.98 -0.93 15.38
N GLY A 227 -1.12 -0.08 14.86
CA GLY A 227 -0.06 0.47 15.68
C GLY A 227 0.58 1.68 15.07
N PHE A 228 1.50 2.23 15.83
CA PHE A 228 2.40 3.25 15.34
C PHE A 228 3.80 3.04 15.90
N THR A 229 4.80 3.56 15.19
CA THR A 229 6.18 3.62 15.65
C THR A 229 6.69 5.05 15.58
N ASP A 230 7.47 5.45 16.60
CA ASP A 230 8.24 6.70 16.61
C ASP A 230 9.71 6.48 16.21
N LYS A 231 9.98 5.35 15.53
CA LYS A 231 11.31 4.84 15.13
C LYS A 231 12.20 4.39 16.30
N LYS A 232 11.78 4.58 17.55
CA LYS A 232 12.44 4.06 18.76
C LYS A 232 11.63 2.98 19.45
N LYS A 233 10.30 3.09 19.42
CA LYS A 233 9.35 2.18 20.05
C LYS A 233 8.18 1.93 19.12
N ILE A 234 7.63 0.73 19.21
CA ILE A 234 6.43 0.30 18.51
C ILE A 234 5.32 0.12 19.53
N PHE A 235 4.13 0.62 19.22
CA PHE A 235 2.94 0.54 20.05
C PHE A 235 1.86 -0.21 19.30
N PHE A 236 1.25 -1.22 19.93
CA PHE A 236 0.23 -2.05 19.33
C PHE A 236 -1.09 -1.97 20.07
N PHE A 237 -2.16 -2.02 19.27
CA PHE A 237 -3.54 -2.01 19.71
C PHE A 237 -4.30 -3.12 18.98
N LYS A 238 -5.21 -3.76 19.70
CA LYS A 238 -6.03 -4.84 19.15
C LYS A 238 -7.26 -4.27 18.48
N ILE A 239 -7.57 -4.77 17.29
CA ILE A 239 -8.90 -4.65 16.69
C ILE A 239 -9.54 -6.03 16.70
N THR A 240 -10.78 -6.11 17.19
CA THR A 240 -11.50 -7.38 17.38
C THR A 240 -11.70 -8.14 16.08
N ASN A 241 -11.91 -7.42 14.98
CA ASN A 241 -12.12 -7.99 13.66
C ASN A 241 -10.80 -8.24 12.92
N ARG A 242 -10.81 -9.22 12.01
CA ARG A 242 -9.69 -9.54 11.13
C ARG A 242 -9.75 -8.70 9.86
N GLY A 243 -8.58 -8.43 9.31
CA GLY A 243 -8.39 -7.92 7.96
C GLY A 243 -8.54 -6.42 7.83
N VAL A 244 -8.04 -5.71 8.83
CA VAL A 244 -7.76 -4.29 8.69
C VAL A 244 -6.73 -4.07 7.58
N HIS A 245 -7.06 -3.21 6.63
CA HIS A 245 -6.23 -2.95 5.46
C HIS A 245 -5.49 -1.62 5.56
N ASP A 246 -6.21 -0.53 5.81
CA ASP A 246 -5.66 0.82 5.77
C ASP A 246 -5.91 1.58 7.07
N ILE A 247 -5.01 2.52 7.38
CA ILE A 247 -5.12 3.46 8.49
C ILE A 247 -4.75 4.88 8.03
N ASN A 248 -5.58 5.84 8.39
CA ASN A 248 -5.33 7.27 8.20
C ASN A 248 -5.64 8.03 9.48
N LEU A 249 -4.88 9.10 9.74
CA LEU A 249 -5.16 10.04 10.82
C LEU A 249 -5.42 11.41 10.20
N ILE A 250 -6.55 12.01 10.56
CA ILE A 250 -6.93 13.33 10.05
C ILE A 250 -7.37 14.16 11.24
N SER A 251 -6.67 15.27 11.45
CA SER A 251 -6.79 16.05 12.68
C SER A 251 -6.55 15.13 13.91
N ASN A 252 -7.60 14.70 14.60
CA ASN A 252 -7.53 13.79 15.75
C ASN A 252 -8.33 12.50 15.56
N ASP A 253 -8.81 12.23 14.34
CA ASP A 253 -9.63 11.09 14.02
C ASP A 253 -8.86 10.01 13.26
N LEU A 254 -8.82 8.80 13.83
CA LEU A 254 -8.30 7.62 13.16
C LEU A 254 -9.38 6.97 12.31
N TYR A 255 -9.12 6.87 11.02
CA TYR A 255 -9.97 6.18 10.07
C TYR A 255 -9.34 4.87 9.63
N ILE A 256 -10.13 3.79 9.65
CA ILE A 256 -9.64 2.44 9.35
C ILE A 256 -10.60 1.72 8.40
N CYS A 257 -10.03 1.08 7.38
CA CYS A 257 -10.74 0.10 6.56
C CYS A 257 -10.71 -1.26 7.24
N ASP A 258 -11.78 -1.60 7.96
CA ASP A 258 -12.04 -2.95 8.45
C ASP A 258 -12.65 -3.76 7.30
N SER A 259 -11.82 -4.45 6.51
CA SER A 259 -12.24 -5.03 5.22
C SER A 259 -13.35 -6.06 5.37
N PHE A 260 -13.32 -6.87 6.43
CA PHE A 260 -14.28 -7.96 6.62
C PHE A 260 -15.35 -7.64 7.66
N GLY A 261 -15.12 -6.64 8.52
CA GLY A 261 -16.08 -6.28 9.56
C GLY A 261 -16.36 -7.45 10.49
N ASN A 262 -17.65 -7.69 10.76
CA ASN A 262 -18.07 -8.83 11.56
C ASN A 262 -17.98 -10.13 10.74
N TYR A 263 -17.25 -11.12 11.28
CA TYR A 263 -17.09 -12.47 10.71
C TYR A 263 -18.41 -13.18 10.38
N LYS A 264 -19.53 -12.79 11.00
CA LYS A 264 -20.85 -13.35 10.70
C LYS A 264 -21.48 -12.76 9.44
N THR A 265 -21.18 -11.50 9.13
CA THR A 265 -21.83 -10.77 8.03
C THR A 265 -20.92 -10.47 6.86
N TYR A 266 -19.59 -10.61 7.02
CA TYR A 266 -18.56 -10.28 6.03
C TYR A 266 -18.80 -8.96 5.29
N THR A 267 -19.26 -7.94 6.01
CA THR A 267 -19.48 -6.61 5.44
C THR A 267 -18.40 -5.68 5.97
N GLY A 268 -17.52 -5.24 5.09
CA GLY A 268 -16.50 -4.26 5.43
C GLY A 268 -17.09 -2.98 6.04
N ARG A 269 -16.35 -2.35 6.95
CA ARG A 269 -16.77 -1.16 7.69
C ARG A 269 -15.66 -0.12 7.67
N LEU A 270 -16.06 1.13 7.48
CA LEU A 270 -15.19 2.25 7.79
C LEU A 270 -15.33 2.54 9.29
N LEU A 271 -14.24 2.44 10.03
CA LEU A 271 -14.20 2.80 11.44
C LEU A 271 -13.64 4.23 11.58
N ARG A 272 -14.20 5.01 12.51
CA ARG A 272 -13.65 6.26 13.03
C ARG A 272 -13.44 6.08 14.53
N ASN A 273 -12.19 6.19 14.99
CA ASN A 273 -11.78 6.01 16.39
C ASN A 273 -12.31 4.70 17.00
N GLY A 274 -12.15 3.60 16.26
CA GLY A 274 -12.59 2.26 16.67
C GLY A 274 -14.10 1.98 16.60
N LYS A 275 -14.93 2.97 16.25
CA LYS A 275 -16.38 2.82 16.10
C LYS A 275 -16.80 2.89 14.64
N PRO A 276 -17.87 2.21 14.21
CA PRO A 276 -18.39 2.36 12.85
C PRO A 276 -18.69 3.84 12.55
N TYR A 277 -18.08 4.39 11.49
CA TYR A 277 -18.32 5.78 11.08
C TYR A 277 -19.71 5.95 10.47
N MET A 278 -20.14 4.96 9.69
CA MET A 278 -21.49 4.85 9.17
C MET A 278 -21.95 3.40 9.26
N GLU A 279 -23.05 3.18 9.96
CA GLU A 279 -23.68 1.86 9.96
C GLU A 279 -24.16 1.52 8.55
N ASN A 280 -23.99 0.25 8.16
CA ASN A 280 -24.55 -0.30 6.93
C ASN A 280 -24.10 0.36 5.62
N LEU A 281 -22.95 1.06 5.59
CA LEU A 281 -22.38 1.69 4.39
C LEU A 281 -22.43 0.77 3.16
N LEU A 282 -21.99 -0.48 3.32
CA LEU A 282 -21.96 -1.47 2.25
C LEU A 282 -23.29 -2.20 2.00
N ARG A 283 -24.23 -2.24 2.96
CA ARG A 283 -25.55 -2.83 2.69
C ARG A 283 -26.27 -2.09 1.55
N ARG A 284 -25.97 -0.81 1.35
CA ARG A 284 -26.50 0.02 0.26
C ARG A 284 -26.01 -0.40 -1.14
N PHE A 285 -24.91 -1.16 -1.24
CA PHE A 285 -24.21 -1.41 -2.52
C PHE A 285 -24.00 -2.91 -2.84
N SER A 286 -24.85 -3.78 -2.29
CA SER A 286 -24.76 -5.26 -2.30
C SER A 286 -23.72 -5.85 -1.35
N SER A 287 -24.05 -6.98 -0.72
CA SER A 287 -23.29 -7.62 0.38
C SER A 287 -21.95 -8.24 -0.01
N ASN A 288 -21.48 -8.08 -1.24
CA ASN A 288 -20.36 -8.85 -1.80
C ASN A 288 -19.07 -8.02 -1.97
N TYR A 289 -18.90 -6.94 -1.21
CA TYR A 289 -17.71 -6.09 -1.26
C TYR A 289 -17.01 -6.00 0.11
N MET A 290 -15.68 -5.93 0.08
CA MET A 290 -14.82 -5.59 1.22
C MET A 290 -14.18 -4.22 0.96
N LEU A 291 -14.05 -3.40 2.00
CA LEU A 291 -13.37 -2.10 1.89
C LEU A 291 -11.86 -2.29 1.80
N ARG A 292 -11.20 -1.58 0.88
CA ARG A 292 -9.75 -1.57 0.68
C ARG A 292 -9.30 -0.27 0.04
N GLY A 293 -8.24 0.32 0.55
CA GLY A 293 -7.78 1.64 0.16
C GLY A 293 -8.70 2.72 0.71
N LEU A 294 -8.09 3.78 1.25
CA LEU A 294 -8.79 4.89 1.86
C LEU A 294 -8.01 6.18 1.60
N GLY A 295 -8.59 7.06 0.79
CA GLY A 295 -8.12 8.43 0.60
C GLY A 295 -9.14 9.39 1.18
N ILE A 296 -8.67 10.39 1.91
CA ILE A 296 -9.54 11.38 2.55
C ILE A 296 -8.91 12.76 2.36
N SER A 297 -9.74 13.76 2.08
CA SER A 297 -9.34 15.16 2.06
C SER A 297 -10.50 16.03 2.57
N GLY A 298 -10.33 16.64 3.74
CA GLY A 298 -11.40 17.38 4.41
C GLY A 298 -12.62 16.50 4.67
N ASN A 299 -13.76 16.85 4.06
CA ASN A 299 -15.02 16.10 4.14
C ASN A 299 -15.22 15.09 2.98
N GLU A 300 -14.25 14.96 2.07
CA GLU A 300 -14.30 14.04 0.92
C GLU A 300 -13.56 12.75 1.22
N PHE A 301 -14.23 11.62 1.01
CA PHE A 301 -13.72 10.28 1.19
C PHE A 301 -13.81 9.53 -0.12
N LEU A 302 -12.71 8.93 -0.54
CA LEU A 302 -12.66 7.93 -1.59
C LEU A 302 -12.23 6.60 -0.98
N ILE A 303 -13.13 5.63 -1.01
CA ILE A 303 -12.94 4.33 -0.39
C ILE A 303 -12.97 3.28 -1.49
N GLY A 304 -11.94 2.47 -1.59
CA GLY A 304 -11.93 1.38 -2.56
C GLY A 304 -12.69 0.17 -2.04
N CYS A 305 -13.20 -0.60 -2.99
CA CYS A 305 -13.95 -1.83 -2.72
C CYS A 305 -13.41 -2.95 -3.59
N SER A 306 -13.25 -4.12 -3.00
CA SER A 306 -12.89 -5.36 -3.70
C SER A 306 -14.01 -6.37 -3.55
N ASN A 307 -14.23 -7.21 -4.57
CA ASN A 307 -15.24 -8.25 -4.45
C ASN A 307 -14.85 -9.28 -3.37
N ILE A 308 -15.84 -9.82 -2.65
CA ILE A 308 -15.63 -10.92 -1.71
C ILE A 308 -15.72 -12.23 -2.47
N ASN A 309 -14.57 -12.90 -2.60
CA ASN A 309 -14.51 -14.29 -3.03
C ASN A 309 -13.40 -15.03 -2.25
N PRO A 310 -13.71 -16.21 -1.67
CA PRO A 310 -12.70 -17.02 -0.98
C PRO A 310 -11.50 -17.31 -1.87
N ASP A 311 -11.74 -17.65 -3.14
CA ASP A 311 -10.69 -17.84 -4.12
C ASP A 311 -10.17 -16.48 -4.61
N ARG A 312 -8.88 -16.24 -4.35
CA ARG A 312 -8.17 -15.03 -4.75
C ARG A 312 -8.09 -14.89 -6.28
N SER A 313 -7.96 -15.98 -7.02
CA SER A 313 -7.88 -15.98 -8.48
C SER A 313 -9.21 -15.52 -9.10
N LEU A 314 -10.33 -16.02 -8.58
CA LEU A 314 -11.67 -15.60 -8.99
C LEU A 314 -11.97 -14.17 -8.54
N ARG A 315 -11.51 -13.79 -7.34
CA ARG A 315 -11.62 -12.41 -6.85
C ARG A 315 -11.01 -11.43 -7.84
N LYS A 316 -9.81 -11.72 -8.34
CA LYS A 316 -9.10 -10.88 -9.32
C LYS A 316 -9.84 -10.73 -10.66
N LYS A 317 -10.82 -11.58 -10.96
CA LYS A 317 -11.62 -11.53 -12.20
C LYS A 317 -12.96 -10.79 -12.02
N LYS A 318 -13.44 -10.59 -10.79
CA LYS A 318 -14.72 -9.92 -10.50
C LYS A 318 -14.56 -8.41 -10.39
N SER A 319 -15.60 -7.65 -10.69
CA SER A 319 -15.58 -6.19 -10.53
C SER A 319 -15.41 -5.77 -9.06
N GLY A 320 -14.52 -4.81 -8.81
CA GLY A 320 -14.47 -4.02 -7.59
C GLY A 320 -15.28 -2.73 -7.73
N GLY A 321 -14.94 -1.72 -6.94
CA GLY A 321 -15.58 -0.41 -7.04
C GLY A 321 -14.93 0.66 -6.20
N LEU A 322 -15.48 1.86 -6.29
CA LEU A 322 -15.15 3.01 -5.46
C LEU A 322 -16.43 3.52 -4.80
N ILE A 323 -16.36 3.78 -3.51
CA ILE A 323 -17.35 4.57 -2.78
C ILE A 323 -16.79 5.97 -2.69
N PHE A 324 -17.57 6.93 -3.18
CA PHE A 324 -17.36 8.33 -2.89
C PHE A 324 -18.32 8.75 -1.80
N MET A 325 -17.81 9.46 -0.81
CA MET A 325 -18.61 10.04 0.26
C MET A 325 -18.16 11.48 0.50
N CYS A 326 -19.12 12.40 0.43
CA CYS A 326 -18.91 13.80 0.77
C CYS A 326 -20.11 14.25 1.59
N GLU A 327 -19.86 14.58 2.87
CA GLU A 327 -20.90 14.88 3.85
C GLU A 327 -21.92 13.72 3.97
N LYS A 328 -23.20 13.97 3.62
CA LYS A 328 -24.28 12.98 3.65
C LYS A 328 -24.44 12.23 2.32
N ASN A 329 -23.78 12.68 1.26
CA ASN A 329 -23.91 12.11 -0.07
C ASN A 329 -22.96 10.92 -0.23
N ILE A 330 -23.49 9.79 -0.70
CA ILE A 330 -22.72 8.57 -0.92
C ILE A 330 -23.02 8.05 -2.32
N PHE A 331 -21.97 7.80 -3.08
CA PHE A 331 -22.04 7.28 -4.44
C PHE A 331 -21.17 6.04 -4.57
N PHE A 332 -21.62 5.07 -5.34
CA PHE A 332 -20.84 3.88 -5.65
C PHE A 332 -20.61 3.78 -7.15
N LYS A 333 -19.34 3.65 -7.54
CA LYS A 333 -18.93 3.41 -8.92
C LYS A 333 -18.27 2.03 -9.02
N LYS A 334 -18.98 1.10 -9.65
CA LYS A 334 -18.43 -0.20 -10.02
C LYS A 334 -17.29 -0.01 -11.03
N LEU A 335 -16.20 -0.74 -10.84
CA LEU A 335 -15.03 -0.71 -11.70
C LEU A 335 -14.72 -2.10 -12.26
N GLN A 336 -14.10 -2.15 -13.44
CA GLN A 336 -13.56 -3.39 -13.99
C GLN A 336 -12.33 -3.88 -13.20
N SER A 337 -11.65 -3.00 -12.47
CA SER A 337 -10.59 -3.38 -11.53
C SER A 337 -11.18 -4.16 -10.36
N SER A 338 -10.60 -5.31 -10.07
CA SER A 338 -11.14 -6.26 -9.11
C SER A 338 -10.69 -6.00 -7.68
N GLN A 339 -9.50 -5.44 -7.52
CA GLN A 339 -8.90 -5.21 -6.22
C GLN A 339 -8.24 -3.83 -6.16
N ILE A 340 -8.91 -2.89 -5.49
CA ILE A 340 -8.30 -1.63 -5.06
C ILE A 340 -7.38 -1.94 -3.89
N ASN A 341 -6.15 -1.42 -3.92
CA ASN A 341 -5.14 -1.72 -2.91
C ASN A 341 -4.92 -0.51 -1.99
N GLU A 342 -4.55 0.65 -2.54
CA GLU A 342 -4.26 1.85 -1.77
C GLU A 342 -4.81 3.09 -2.48
N ILE A 343 -5.16 4.12 -1.72
CA ILE A 343 -5.67 5.40 -2.21
C ILE A 343 -4.95 6.52 -1.47
N LYS A 344 -4.51 7.58 -2.19
CA LYS A 344 -3.89 8.79 -1.63
C LYS A 344 -4.54 10.03 -2.21
N CYS A 345 -4.72 11.06 -1.38
CA CYS A 345 -5.02 12.39 -1.89
C CYS A 345 -3.76 12.99 -2.51
N VAL A 346 -3.88 13.67 -3.66
CA VAL A 346 -2.75 14.39 -4.29
C VAL A 346 -2.39 15.64 -3.50
N ASN A 347 -3.40 16.33 -2.98
CA ASN A 347 -3.26 17.55 -2.18
C ASN A 347 -3.49 17.23 -0.71
N ASP A 348 -2.73 16.27 -0.19
CA ASP A 348 -2.92 15.81 1.19
C ASP A 348 -2.66 16.93 2.21
N ILE A 349 -3.49 16.99 3.23
CA ILE A 349 -3.38 18.02 4.28
C ILE A 349 -2.34 17.55 5.29
N ASP A 350 -1.36 18.39 5.59
CA ASP A 350 -0.36 18.07 6.61
C ASP A 350 -0.98 17.99 8.01
N VAL A 351 -0.98 16.79 8.58
CA VAL A 351 -1.46 16.54 9.94
C VAL A 351 -0.29 16.58 10.91
N ARG A 352 -0.27 17.59 11.78
CA ARG A 352 0.71 17.71 12.87
C ARG A 352 0.16 17.09 14.16
N VAL A 353 0.79 16.03 14.63
CA VAL A 353 0.42 15.33 15.86
C VAL A 353 1.67 14.99 16.68
N GLY A 354 1.65 15.31 17.98
CA GLY A 354 2.71 14.91 18.92
C GLY A 354 2.49 13.49 19.46
N LYS A 355 3.56 12.83 19.95
CA LYS A 355 3.51 11.44 20.46
C LYS A 355 2.46 11.22 21.54
N ALA A 356 2.44 12.09 22.55
CA ALA A 356 1.51 11.97 23.67
C ALA A 356 0.05 12.07 23.20
N ASN A 357 -0.20 12.91 22.19
CA ASN A 357 -1.51 12.99 21.57
C ASN A 357 -1.84 11.72 20.78
N LEU A 358 -0.89 11.19 20.00
CA LEU A 358 -1.10 9.97 19.21
C LEU A 358 -1.42 8.76 20.10
N LEU A 359 -0.66 8.56 21.19
CA LEU A 359 -0.94 7.49 22.15
C LEU A 359 -2.35 7.62 22.73
N LYS A 360 -2.73 8.83 23.18
CA LYS A 360 -4.08 9.10 23.69
C LYS A 360 -5.17 8.85 22.65
N ILE A 361 -4.95 9.20 21.38
CA ILE A 361 -5.90 8.95 20.29
C ILE A 361 -6.10 7.45 20.10
N PHE A 362 -5.02 6.67 20.05
CA PHE A 362 -5.12 5.20 19.93
C PHE A 362 -5.78 4.57 21.16
N GLU A 363 -5.41 5.01 22.38
CA GLU A 363 -6.00 4.49 23.61
C GLU A 363 -7.50 4.78 23.73
N LYS A 364 -7.91 6.00 23.36
CA LYS A 364 -9.33 6.37 23.27
C LYS A 364 -10.09 5.54 22.23
N SER A 365 -9.42 5.15 21.14
CA SER A 365 -10.02 4.44 20.01
C SER A 365 -10.12 2.94 20.22
N PHE A 366 -9.10 2.31 20.80
CA PHE A 366 -8.94 0.85 20.84
C PHE A 366 -8.73 0.28 22.25
N GLY A 367 -8.73 1.13 23.27
CA GLY A 367 -8.38 0.74 24.64
C GLY A 367 -6.87 0.69 24.87
N LYS A 368 -6.45 0.05 25.96
CA LYS A 368 -5.05 0.04 26.39
C LYS A 368 -4.13 -0.56 25.32
N CYS A 369 -2.93 0.02 25.20
CA CYS A 369 -1.83 -0.55 24.44
C CYS A 369 -1.58 -1.99 24.91
N ILE A 370 -1.62 -2.96 24.00
CA ILE A 370 -1.51 -4.38 24.35
C ILE A 370 -0.07 -4.87 24.34
N TYR A 371 0.81 -4.16 23.62
CA TYR A 371 2.20 -4.53 23.45
C TYR A 371 3.03 -3.30 23.05
N GLN A 372 4.17 -3.14 23.70
CA GLN A 372 5.16 -2.13 23.37
C GLN A 372 6.51 -2.81 23.18
N GLN A 373 7.23 -2.44 22.12
CA GLN A 373 8.54 -3.00 21.81
C GLN A 373 9.54 -1.87 21.60
N GLU A 374 10.74 -2.00 22.18
CA GLU A 374 11.86 -1.14 21.78
C GLU A 374 12.45 -1.62 20.45
N ILE A 375 12.74 -0.66 19.58
CA ILE A 375 13.44 -0.91 18.33
C ILE A 375 14.91 -0.86 18.67
N GLU A 376 15.55 -2.02 18.65
CA GLU A 376 17.01 -2.07 18.65
C GLU A 376 17.52 -1.27 17.46
N LYS A 377 18.55 -0.44 17.69
CA LYS A 377 19.26 0.24 16.61
C LYS A 377 20.00 -0.81 15.77
N ASN A 378 19.27 -1.53 14.94
CA ASN A 378 19.83 -2.32 13.88
C ASN A 378 20.26 -1.32 12.80
N PHE A 379 21.44 -0.73 12.98
CA PHE A 379 22.16 -0.21 11.84
C PHE A 379 22.32 -1.38 10.88
N ILE A 380 21.72 -1.28 9.69
CA ILE A 380 22.03 -2.16 8.58
C ILE A 380 23.49 -1.83 8.20
N SER A 381 24.46 -2.40 8.93
CA SER A 381 25.87 -2.43 8.58
C SER A 381 26.20 -3.63 7.69
N LYS A 382 25.23 -4.54 7.49
CA LYS A 382 25.34 -5.53 6.42
C LYS A 382 25.25 -4.77 5.09
N LYS A 383 26.36 -4.75 4.35
CA LYS A 383 26.36 -4.60 2.89
C LYS A 383 25.41 -5.66 2.32
N ILE A 384 24.11 -5.38 2.33
CA ILE A 384 23.21 -5.97 1.36
C ILE A 384 23.64 -5.28 0.07
N ASN A 385 24.52 -5.94 -0.67
CA ASN A 385 24.76 -5.57 -2.06
C ASN A 385 23.42 -5.79 -2.75
N LEU A 386 22.63 -4.72 -2.80
CA LEU A 386 21.42 -4.65 -3.60
C LEU A 386 21.89 -4.79 -5.05
N ILE A 387 21.45 -5.90 -5.64
CA ILE A 387 21.68 -6.30 -7.03
C ILE A 387 20.97 -5.32 -7.98
#